data_AF-A0A527W243-F1
#
_entry.id   AF-A0A527W243-F1
#
_cell.length_a   1.000
_cell.length_b   1.000
_cell.length_c   1.000
_cell.angle_alpha   90.00
_cell.angle_beta   90.00
_cell.angle_gamma   90.00
#
_symmetry.space_group_name_H-M   'P 1'
#
loop_
_entity.id
_entity.type
_entity.pdbx_description
1 polymer ?
#
loop_
_entity_poly.entity_id
_entity_poly.type
_entity_poly.pdbx_seq_one_letter_code
_entity_poly.pdbx_strand_id
1 'polypeptide(L)' 'LDVTTSMLPYGIPFPALPQSPEIMNIIVPDMLQNALTGAMTVDQAADDAAKKVKDLMGGGL' A
#
# COMPACT_ATOMS: atom_id res chain seq x y z
N LEU A 1 -11.02 20.62 7.19
CA LEU A 1 -9.54 20.68 7.09
C LEU A 1 -9.23 21.19 5.70
N ASP A 2 -8.54 22.32 5.60
CA ASP A 2 -7.98 22.79 4.35
C ASP A 2 -6.78 21.88 4.03
N VAL A 3 -7.02 20.84 3.24
CA VAL A 3 -6.04 19.82 2.80
C VAL A 3 -5.21 20.31 1.60
N THR A 4 -5.06 21.63 1.45
CA THR A 4 -4.17 22.21 0.44
C THR A 4 -2.72 21.92 0.78
N THR A 5 -2.30 20.72 0.36
CA THR A 5 -0.98 20.52 -0.24
C THR A 5 0.20 21.07 0.56
N SER A 6 0.24 20.82 1.87
CA SER A 6 1.52 20.67 2.56
C SER A 6 2.15 19.38 2.06
N MET A 7 2.45 19.32 0.76
CA MET A 7 3.32 18.30 0.19
C MET A 7 4.60 18.40 1.01
N LEU A 8 4.93 17.31 1.70
CA LEU A 8 6.19 17.21 2.41
C LEU A 8 7.29 17.72 1.46
N PRO A 9 8.25 18.55 1.92
CA PRO A 9 9.31 19.08 1.05
C PRO A 9 10.11 17.99 0.31
N TYR A 10 9.96 16.73 0.73
CA TYR A 10 10.59 15.54 0.17
C TYR A 10 9.59 14.42 -0.20
N GLY A 11 8.30 14.71 -0.31
CA GLY A 11 7.28 13.72 -0.67
C GLY A 11 7.25 13.43 -2.18
N ILE A 12 7.02 12.18 -2.55
CA ILE A 12 6.69 11.81 -3.95
C ILE A 12 5.16 11.76 -4.07
N PRO A 13 4.55 12.42 -5.07
CA PRO A 13 3.11 12.33 -5.30
C PRO A 13 2.67 10.88 -5.47
N PHE A 14 1.54 10.53 -4.86
CA PHE A 14 0.99 9.20 -5.02
C PHE A 14 0.58 8.97 -6.48
N PRO A 15 0.86 7.80 -7.08
CA PRO A 15 0.50 7.53 -8.46
C PRO A 15 -1.02 7.53 -8.65
N ALA A 16 -1.49 8.20 -9.70
CA ALA A 16 -2.91 8.25 -10.06
C ALA A 16 -3.30 7.04 -10.95
N LEU A 17 -3.17 5.83 -10.40
CA LEU A 17 -3.52 4.58 -11.08
C LEU A 17 -4.93 4.11 -10.65
N PRO A 18 -5.68 3.41 -11.52
CA PRO A 18 -6.96 2.81 -11.14
C PRO A 18 -6.87 1.89 -9.93
N GLN A 19 -5.73 1.21 -9.75
CA GLN A 19 -5.44 0.27 -8.66
C GLN A 19 -5.08 0.99 -7.35
N SER A 20 -4.76 2.28 -7.39
CA SER A 20 -4.32 3.07 -6.23
C SER A 20 -5.26 3.01 -5.02
N PRO A 21 -6.59 3.10 -5.16
CA PRO A 21 -7.51 2.98 -4.04
C PRO A 21 -7.43 1.62 -3.35
N GLU A 22 -7.29 0.54 -4.11
CA GLU A 22 -7.24 -0.82 -3.56
C GLU A 22 -5.91 -1.08 -2.84
N ILE A 23 -4.79 -0.63 -3.42
CA ILE A 23 -3.48 -0.69 -2.77
C ILE A 23 -3.51 0.02 -1.41
N MET A 24 -4.05 1.24 -1.36
CA MET A 24 -4.02 2.06 -0.14
C MET A 24 -5.06 1.68 0.90
N ASN A 25 -6.21 1.16 0.49
CA ASN A 25 -7.29 0.83 1.42
C ASN A 25 -7.27 -0.63 1.90
N ILE A 26 -6.64 -1.53 1.14
CA ILE A 26 -6.66 -2.97 1.43
C ILE A 26 -5.25 -3.50 1.65
N ILE A 27 -4.38 -3.41 0.63
CA ILE A 27 -3.08 -4.11 0.64
C ILE A 27 -2.13 -3.53 1.69
N VAL A 28 -1.98 -2.20 1.74
CA VAL A 28 -1.10 -1.53 2.72
C VAL A 28 -1.59 -1.72 4.15
N PRO A 29 -2.88 -1.52 4.49
CA PRO A 29 -3.38 -1.80 5.84
C PRO A 29 -3.22 -3.27 6.25
N ASP A 30 -3.45 -4.23 5.36
CA ASP A 30 -3.26 -5.66 5.65
C ASP A 30 -1.79 -6.00 5.92
N MET A 31 -0.86 -5.47 5.12
CA MET A 31 0.58 -5.58 5.37
C MET A 31 0.95 -5.07 6.77
N LEU A 32 0.48 -3.87 7.12
CA LEU A 32 0.75 -3.25 8.42
C LEU A 32 0.13 -4.08 9.55
N GLN A 33 -1.10 -4.55 9.38
CA GLN A 33 -1.76 -5.39 10.37
C GLN A 33 -0.96 -6.68 10.61
N ASN A 34 -0.52 -7.35 9.55
CA ASN A 34 0.23 -8.61 9.63
C ASN A 34 1.59 -8.42 10.31
N ALA A 35 2.32 -7.35 9.95
CA ALA A 35 3.61 -7.03 10.56
C ALA A 35 3.47 -6.59 12.03
N LEU A 36 2.50 -5.71 12.34
CA LEU A 36 2.36 -5.10 13.67
C LEU A 36 1.73 -6.05 14.69
N THR A 37 0.92 -7.02 14.26
CA THR A 37 0.37 -8.05 15.14
C THR A 37 1.26 -9.27 15.29
N GLY A 38 2.34 -9.37 14.50
CA GLY A 38 3.22 -10.53 14.47
C GLY A 38 2.60 -11.76 13.83
N ALA A 39 1.51 -11.61 13.06
CA ALA A 39 0.98 -12.69 12.23
C ALA A 39 1.98 -13.10 11.13
N MET A 40 2.79 -12.15 10.67
CA MET A 40 3.93 -12.35 9.77
C MET A 40 5.14 -11.55 10.27
N THR A 41 6.35 -11.97 9.88
CA THR A 41 7.52 -11.09 10.00
C THR A 41 7.39 -9.89 9.05
N VAL A 42 8.11 -8.80 9.32
CA VAL A 42 8.09 -7.59 8.49
C VAL A 42 8.42 -7.91 7.03
N ASP A 43 9.44 -8.74 6.80
CA ASP A 43 9.85 -9.16 5.46
C ASP A 43 8.75 -9.97 4.75
N GLN A 44 8.14 -10.92 5.46
CA GLN A 44 7.03 -11.71 4.91
C GLN A 44 5.80 -10.87 4.57
N ALA A 45 5.44 -9.91 5.43
CA ALA A 45 4.33 -9.01 5.17
C ALA A 45 4.61 -8.12 3.96
N ALA A 46 5.84 -7.62 3.82
CA ALA A 46 6.25 -6.81 2.67
C ALA A 46 6.25 -7.63 1.36
N ASP A 47 6.75 -8.85 1.39
CA ASP A 47 6.76 -9.76 0.22
C ASP A 47 5.34 -10.14 -0.20
N ASP A 48 4.46 -10.44 0.76
CA ASP A 48 3.04 -10.74 0.51
C ASP A 48 2.31 -9.55 -0.10
N ALA A 49 2.51 -8.34 0.45
CA ALA A 49 1.96 -7.11 -0.11
C ALA A 49 2.47 -6.84 -1.53
N ALA A 50 3.78 -7.02 -1.77
CA ALA A 50 4.38 -6.85 -3.09
C ALA A 50 3.78 -7.82 -4.12
N LYS A 51 3.50 -9.06 -3.72
CA LYS A 51 2.82 -10.04 -4.56
C LYS A 51 1.39 -9.61 -4.87
N LYS A 52 0.60 -9.22 -3.86
CA LYS A 52 -0.77 -8.71 -4.04
C LYS A 52 -0.84 -7.51 -4.98
N VAL A 53 0.10 -6.57 -4.88
CA VAL A 53 0.19 -5.41 -5.80
C VAL A 53 0.48 -5.88 -7.23
N LYS A 54 1.40 -6.82 -7.43
CA LYS A 54 1.72 -7.35 -8.77
C LYS A 54 0.54 -8.06 -9.40
N ASP A 55 -0.18 -8.87 -8.62
CA ASP A 55 -1.36 -9.61 -9.08
C ASP A 55 -2.48 -8.63 -9.49
N LEU A 56 -2.72 -7.60 -8.67
CA LEU A 56 -3.67 -6.53 -8.96
C LEU A 56 -3.30 -5.71 -10.22
N MET A 57 -2.01 -5.40 -10.40
CA MET A 57 -1.51 -4.72 -11.60
C MET A 57 -1.58 -5.60 -12.85
N GLY A 58 -1.48 -6.92 -12.69
CA GLY A 58 -1.62 -7.91 -13.76
C GLY A 58 -3.07 -8.13 -14.21
N GLY A 59 -4.05 -7.48 -13.57
CA GLY A 59 -5.47 -7.66 -13.85
C GLY A 59 -6.07 -8.94 -13.26
N GLY A 60 -5.39 -9.55 -12.29
CA GLY A 60 -5.82 -10.80 -11.66
C GLY A 60 -6.57 -10.58 -10.35
N LEU A 61 -7.87 -10.93 -10.37
CA LEU A 61 -8.60 -11.51 -9.25
C LEU A 61 -9.06 -12.91 -9.67
#